data_AF-A0A2J8PWM5-F1
#
_entry.id   AF-A0A2J8PWM5-F1
#
_cell.length_a   1.000
_cell.length_b   1.000
_cell.length_c   1.000
_cell.angle_alpha   90.00
_cell.angle_beta   90.00
_cell.angle_gamma   90.00
#
_symmetry.space_group_name_H-M   'P 1'
#
loop_
_entity.id
_entity.type
_entity.pdbx_description
1 polymer ?
#
loop_
_entity_poly.entity_id
_entity_poly.type
_entity_poly.pdbx_seq_one_letter_code
_entity_poly.pdbx_strand_id
1 'polypeptide(L)'
;VMGFGLYLMDGSVSNIYKLDAKKRINLSKIDKYFKQLQVVPLFGDMQIELARYIKTSAHYEENKSRWTCTSSGSSPQYNICEQMIQIREDHMRFISELARYSNSEVVTGSGRQEAQKTDAEYRKLFDLALQGLQLLSQWSAHVMEVYSWKLVHPTDKYSNKDCPDSAEEYERATRYNYTSEEKFALVEVIAMIKGLQVLMGRMESVFNHAIRHTVYAALQDFSQVTLREPLRQAIKKKKNVIQSVLQAIRKTVCDWETGHEPFNDPALRGEKDPKSGFDIKVPRRAVGPSSTQVLVP
;
A
#
# COMPACT_ATOMS: atom_id res chain seq x y z
N VAL A 1 8.82 -1.73 -12.93
CA VAL A 1 9.79 -2.80 -12.58
C VAL A 1 9.49 -4.12 -13.28
N MET A 2 8.32 -4.74 -13.08
CA MET A 2 8.03 -6.09 -13.65
C MET A 2 8.30 -6.18 -15.16
N GLY A 3 7.78 -5.25 -15.97
CA GLY A 3 7.93 -5.28 -17.42
C GLY A 3 9.39 -5.16 -17.87
N PHE A 4 10.09 -4.13 -17.40
CA PHE A 4 11.50 -3.94 -17.72
C PHE A 4 12.39 -5.08 -17.19
N GLY A 5 12.08 -5.64 -16.02
CA GLY A 5 12.77 -6.81 -15.49
C GLY A 5 12.62 -8.04 -16.40
N LEU A 6 11.40 -8.33 -16.86
CA LEU A 6 11.18 -9.42 -17.83
C LEU A 6 11.91 -9.17 -19.15
N TYR A 7 11.88 -7.93 -19.65
CA TYR A 7 12.59 -7.55 -20.87
C TYR A 7 14.11 -7.81 -20.75
N LEU A 8 14.73 -7.40 -19.64
CA LEU A 8 16.16 -7.65 -19.39
C LEU A 8 16.48 -9.13 -19.16
N MET A 9 15.55 -9.90 -18.60
CA MET A 9 15.71 -11.34 -18.36
C MET A 9 15.54 -12.19 -19.62
N ASP A 10 14.99 -11.63 -20.69
CA ASP A 10 14.71 -12.33 -21.95
C ASP A 10 15.70 -11.88 -23.04
N GLY A 11 16.80 -12.62 -23.18
CA GLY A 11 17.90 -12.28 -24.09
C GLY A 11 18.70 -13.51 -24.55
N SER A 12 19.90 -13.33 -25.09
CA SER A 12 20.68 -14.44 -25.65
C SER A 12 21.07 -15.54 -24.65
N VAL A 13 21.22 -15.19 -23.37
CA VAL A 13 21.69 -16.11 -22.31
C VAL A 13 20.54 -16.63 -21.43
N SER A 14 19.39 -15.96 -21.40
CA SER A 14 18.27 -16.26 -20.49
C SER A 14 16.94 -16.16 -21.23
N ASN A 15 15.96 -16.98 -20.84
CA ASN A 15 14.65 -17.04 -21.48
C ASN A 15 13.56 -17.11 -20.41
N ILE A 16 12.65 -16.12 -20.41
CA ILE A 16 11.62 -15.99 -19.36
C ILE A 16 10.60 -17.13 -19.40
N TYR A 17 10.31 -17.69 -20.56
CA TYR A 17 9.36 -18.80 -20.72
C TYR A 17 9.90 -20.11 -20.15
N LYS A 18 11.22 -20.34 -20.29
CA LYS A 18 11.91 -21.47 -19.63
C LYS A 18 11.97 -21.28 -18.10
N LEU A 19 12.15 -20.05 -17.62
CA LEU A 19 12.12 -19.74 -16.19
C LEU A 19 10.73 -19.94 -15.59
N ASP A 20 9.68 -19.58 -16.32
CA ASP A 20 8.28 -19.81 -15.96
C ASP A 20 7.91 -21.30 -15.94
N ALA A 21 8.38 -22.08 -16.92
CA ALA A 21 8.21 -23.54 -16.92
C ALA A 21 8.83 -24.20 -15.68
N LYS A 22 9.95 -23.64 -15.17
CA LYS A 22 10.60 -24.04 -13.92
C LYS A 22 9.97 -23.41 -12.66
N LYS A 23 8.87 -22.68 -12.80
CA LYS A 23 8.17 -21.94 -11.74
C LYS A 23 9.06 -20.94 -10.97
N ARG A 24 10.13 -20.45 -11.62
CA ARG A 24 11.01 -19.44 -11.02
C ARG A 24 10.38 -18.05 -11.01
N ILE A 25 9.51 -17.80 -11.99
CA ILE A 25 8.65 -16.63 -12.14
C ILE A 25 7.24 -17.10 -12.50
N ASN A 26 6.26 -16.20 -12.44
CA ASN A 26 4.87 -16.48 -12.79
C ASN A 26 4.38 -15.46 -13.82
N LEU A 27 4.51 -15.82 -15.10
CA LEU A 27 4.13 -14.93 -16.21
C LEU A 27 2.62 -14.70 -16.26
N SER A 28 1.81 -15.70 -15.90
CA SER A 28 0.34 -15.56 -15.89
C SER A 28 -0.16 -14.49 -14.93
N LYS A 29 0.47 -14.33 -13.75
CA LYS A 29 0.13 -13.24 -12.83
C LYS A 29 0.50 -11.87 -13.41
N ILE A 30 1.67 -11.76 -14.03
CA ILE A 30 2.13 -10.51 -14.64
C ILE A 30 1.24 -10.12 -15.82
N ASP A 31 0.87 -11.10 -16.66
CA ASP A 31 -0.07 -10.92 -17.76
C ASP A 31 -1.41 -10.37 -17.25
N LYS A 32 -1.96 -10.95 -16.18
CA LYS A 32 -3.21 -10.46 -15.56
C LYS A 32 -3.08 -9.02 -15.09
N TYR A 33 -1.99 -8.66 -14.41
CA TYR A 33 -1.77 -7.28 -13.96
C TYR A 33 -1.68 -6.31 -15.13
N PHE A 34 -0.93 -6.66 -16.18
CA PHE A 34 -0.78 -5.82 -17.37
C PHE A 34 -2.07 -5.74 -18.19
N LYS A 35 -2.93 -6.76 -18.13
CA LYS A 35 -4.24 -6.72 -18.76
C LYS A 35 -5.19 -5.78 -18.03
N GLN A 36 -5.14 -5.80 -16.70
CA GLN A 36 -6.00 -4.97 -15.85
C GLN A 36 -5.60 -3.49 -15.96
N LEU A 37 -4.31 -3.20 -15.73
CA LEU A 37 -3.68 -1.89 -15.86
C LEU A 37 -2.59 -1.98 -16.91
N GLN A 38 -2.83 -1.37 -18.06
CA GLN A 38 -2.01 -1.43 -19.29
C GLN A 38 -1.03 -0.27 -19.41
N VAL A 39 -1.38 0.92 -18.90
CA VAL A 39 -0.62 2.16 -19.10
C VAL A 39 -0.39 2.82 -17.75
N VAL A 40 0.84 3.26 -17.49
CA VAL A 40 1.21 3.99 -16.28
C VAL A 40 2.17 5.15 -16.61
N PRO A 41 2.27 6.17 -15.75
CA PRO A 41 3.26 7.23 -15.89
C PRO A 41 4.69 6.68 -15.86
N LEU A 42 5.51 7.09 -16.84
CA LEU A 42 6.95 6.84 -16.84
C LEU A 42 7.68 8.03 -16.20
N PHE A 43 7.45 9.22 -16.74
CA PHE A 43 8.01 10.47 -16.22
C PHE A 43 7.25 11.68 -16.76
N GLY A 44 6.70 12.53 -15.88
CA GLY A 44 5.88 13.65 -16.32
C GLY A 44 4.67 13.19 -17.14
N ASP A 45 4.52 13.75 -18.33
CA ASP A 45 3.52 13.39 -19.34
C ASP A 45 3.94 12.20 -20.22
N MET A 46 5.20 11.75 -20.15
CA MET A 46 5.64 10.54 -20.83
C MET A 46 5.07 9.31 -20.12
N GLN A 47 4.27 8.54 -20.86
CA GLN A 47 3.62 7.32 -20.40
C GLN A 47 4.35 6.07 -20.91
N ILE A 48 4.10 4.92 -20.27
CA ILE A 48 4.60 3.62 -20.73
C ILE A 48 3.46 2.61 -20.84
N GLU A 49 3.28 2.05 -22.04
CA GLU A 49 2.44 0.87 -22.25
C GLU A 49 3.20 -0.37 -21.74
N LEU A 50 2.69 -1.00 -20.69
CA LEU A 50 3.36 -2.10 -19.99
C LEU A 50 3.55 -3.32 -20.90
N ALA A 51 2.58 -3.59 -21.77
CA ALA A 51 2.66 -4.65 -22.76
C ALA A 51 3.78 -4.45 -23.80
N ARG A 52 4.30 -3.21 -23.97
CA ARG A 52 5.42 -2.93 -24.89
C ARG A 52 6.68 -3.72 -24.52
N TYR A 53 6.99 -3.84 -23.22
CA TYR A 53 8.14 -4.63 -22.77
C TYR A 53 8.02 -6.11 -23.15
N ILE A 54 6.79 -6.63 -23.18
CA ILE A 54 6.52 -8.01 -23.60
C ILE A 54 6.63 -8.13 -25.11
N LYS A 55 5.97 -7.24 -25.86
CA LYS A 55 5.96 -7.25 -27.34
C LYS A 55 7.36 -7.10 -27.95
N THR A 56 8.29 -6.48 -27.24
CA THR A 56 9.66 -6.22 -27.71
C THR A 56 10.71 -7.15 -27.12
N SER A 57 10.31 -8.15 -26.33
CA SER A 57 11.24 -9.11 -25.73
C SER A 57 11.78 -10.10 -26.78
N ALA A 58 12.98 -10.64 -26.55
CA ALA A 58 13.72 -11.41 -27.55
C ALA A 58 12.97 -12.64 -28.08
N HIS A 59 12.14 -13.29 -27.24
CA HIS A 59 11.43 -14.52 -27.60
C HIS A 59 9.90 -14.34 -27.61
N TYR A 60 9.41 -13.11 -27.79
CA TYR A 60 7.96 -12.84 -27.81
C TYR A 60 7.25 -13.53 -28.97
N GLU A 61 7.85 -13.49 -30.16
CA GLU A 61 7.22 -13.92 -31.42
C GLU A 61 6.81 -15.40 -31.39
N GLU A 62 7.66 -16.28 -30.84
CA GLU A 62 7.34 -17.71 -30.74
C GLU A 62 6.34 -18.02 -29.60
N ASN A 63 6.04 -17.04 -28.74
CA ASN A 63 5.30 -17.23 -27.50
C ASN A 63 4.09 -16.28 -27.35
N LYS A 64 3.58 -15.72 -28.44
CA LYS A 64 2.43 -14.78 -28.42
C LYS A 64 1.21 -15.32 -27.69
N SER A 65 0.91 -16.61 -27.84
CA SER A 65 -0.25 -17.28 -27.24
C SER A 65 -0.24 -17.29 -25.70
N ARG A 66 0.90 -16.96 -25.07
CA ARG A 66 1.05 -16.90 -23.62
C ARG A 66 0.51 -15.60 -23.01
N TRP A 67 0.21 -14.59 -23.81
CA TRP A 67 -0.09 -13.23 -23.35
C TRP A 67 -1.46 -12.77 -23.81
N THR A 68 -2.28 -12.30 -22.88
CA THR A 68 -3.58 -11.68 -23.15
C THR A 68 -3.53 -10.16 -23.05
N CYS A 69 -2.55 -9.63 -22.30
CA CYS A 69 -2.32 -8.20 -22.12
C CYS A 69 -1.88 -7.48 -23.40
N THR A 70 -1.35 -8.22 -24.39
CA THR A 70 -0.92 -7.66 -25.67
C THR A 70 -2.06 -7.37 -26.63
N SER A 71 -3.26 -7.89 -26.37
CA SER A 71 -4.45 -7.66 -27.19
C SER A 71 -5.17 -6.37 -26.79
N SER A 72 -5.50 -5.56 -27.80
CA SER A 72 -6.15 -4.25 -27.69
C SER A 72 -7.63 -4.39 -27.33
N GLY A 73 -7.91 -4.44 -26.03
CA GLY A 73 -9.26 -4.22 -25.49
C GLY A 73 -9.13 -3.23 -24.32
N SER A 74 -9.99 -2.23 -24.28
CA SER A 74 -10.04 -1.28 -23.18
C SER A 74 -10.47 -2.01 -21.91
N SER A 75 -9.68 -1.86 -20.85
CA SER A 75 -10.02 -2.40 -19.53
C SER A 75 -11.16 -1.56 -18.92
N PRO A 76 -12.15 -2.16 -18.25
CA PRO A 76 -13.13 -1.43 -17.44
C PRO A 76 -12.49 -0.52 -16.40
N GLN A 77 -11.23 -0.79 -16.01
CA GLN A 77 -10.45 0.05 -15.11
C GLN A 77 -10.35 1.52 -15.57
N TYR A 78 -10.44 1.79 -16.88
CA TYR A 78 -10.38 3.14 -17.43
C TYR A 78 -11.75 3.81 -17.61
N ASN A 79 -12.84 3.11 -17.32
CA ASN A 79 -14.18 3.68 -17.35
C ASN A 79 -14.50 4.33 -16.00
N ILE A 80 -14.14 5.61 -15.85
CA ILE A 80 -14.34 6.33 -14.60
C ILE A 80 -15.81 6.37 -14.17
N CYS A 81 -16.75 6.41 -15.13
CA CYS A 81 -18.18 6.47 -14.86
C CYS A 81 -18.70 5.22 -14.16
N GLU A 82 -18.22 4.03 -14.55
CA GLU A 82 -18.55 2.77 -13.86
C GLU A 82 -17.98 2.73 -12.44
N GLN A 83 -16.79 3.30 -12.24
CA GLN A 83 -16.13 3.35 -10.94
C GLN A 83 -16.76 4.35 -9.96
N MET A 84 -17.51 5.34 -10.46
CA MET A 84 -18.10 6.40 -9.63
C MET A 84 -19.02 5.87 -8.52
N ILE A 85 -19.74 4.77 -8.76
CA ILE A 85 -20.67 4.20 -7.78
C ILE A 85 -19.89 3.80 -6.52
N GLN A 86 -18.86 2.97 -6.70
CA GLN A 86 -18.04 2.47 -5.60
C GLN A 86 -17.30 3.63 -4.89
N ILE A 87 -16.73 4.57 -5.66
CA ILE A 87 -16.02 5.72 -5.10
C ILE A 87 -16.94 6.56 -4.19
N ARG A 88 -18.16 6.85 -4.64
CA ARG A 88 -19.15 7.62 -3.86
C ARG A 88 -19.58 6.89 -2.59
N GLU A 89 -19.80 5.58 -2.68
CA GLU A 89 -20.15 4.75 -1.51
C GLU A 89 -19.05 4.73 -0.46
N ASP A 90 -17.80 4.51 -0.89
CA ASP A 90 -16.64 4.49 0.00
C ASP A 90 -16.39 5.86 0.62
N HIS A 91 -16.51 6.94 -0.17
CA HIS A 91 -16.42 8.30 0.33
C HIS A 91 -17.48 8.59 1.41
N MET A 92 -18.74 8.26 1.15
CA MET A 92 -19.84 8.45 2.11
C MET A 92 -19.59 7.68 3.40
N ARG A 93 -19.24 6.39 3.28
CA ARG A 93 -19.01 5.50 4.43
C ARG A 93 -17.85 5.99 5.29
N PHE A 94 -16.70 6.27 4.67
CA PHE A 94 -15.50 6.64 5.39
C PHE A 94 -15.60 8.03 6.03
N ILE A 95 -16.10 9.04 5.31
CA ILE A 95 -16.24 10.39 5.88
C ILE A 95 -17.23 10.39 7.04
N SER A 96 -18.34 9.64 6.93
CA SER A 96 -19.31 9.53 8.03
C SER A 96 -18.67 8.96 9.30
N GLU A 97 -17.80 7.98 9.17
CA GLU A 97 -17.06 7.41 10.29
C GLU A 97 -16.01 8.41 10.83
N LEU A 98 -15.18 8.96 9.95
CA LEU A 98 -14.12 9.92 10.30
C LEU A 98 -14.68 11.16 11.03
N ALA A 99 -15.81 11.69 10.57
CA ALA A 99 -16.46 12.87 11.16
C ALA A 99 -16.85 12.65 12.62
N ARG A 100 -17.25 11.43 13.01
CA ARG A 100 -17.59 11.10 14.41
C ARG A 100 -16.38 11.28 15.33
N TYR A 101 -15.22 10.79 14.91
CA TYR A 101 -13.97 10.93 15.67
C TYR A 101 -13.43 12.37 15.61
N SER A 102 -13.56 13.06 14.47
CA SER A 102 -13.15 14.46 14.37
C SER A 102 -13.95 15.35 15.33
N ASN A 103 -15.26 15.14 15.43
CA ASN A 103 -16.10 15.96 16.30
C ASN A 103 -15.80 15.67 17.78
N SER A 104 -15.59 14.41 18.16
CA SER A 104 -15.26 14.05 19.54
C SER A 104 -13.87 14.56 19.96
N GLU A 105 -12.87 14.40 19.09
CA GLU A 105 -11.47 14.66 19.41
C GLU A 105 -11.04 16.11 19.19
N VAL A 106 -11.52 16.76 18.13
CA VAL A 106 -11.05 18.12 17.74
C VAL A 106 -12.01 19.19 18.21
N VAL A 107 -13.32 18.96 18.12
CA VAL A 107 -14.32 20.00 18.38
C VAL A 107 -14.71 20.05 19.85
N THR A 108 -14.86 18.89 20.51
CA THR A 108 -15.29 18.81 21.92
C THR A 108 -14.17 18.51 22.92
N GLY A 109 -12.96 18.19 22.43
CA GLY A 109 -11.84 17.71 23.25
C GLY A 109 -11.01 18.79 23.96
N SER A 110 -11.16 20.07 23.62
CA SER A 110 -10.29 21.15 24.09
C SER A 110 -10.50 21.59 25.56
N GLY A 111 -11.24 20.83 26.38
CA GLY A 111 -11.62 21.25 27.73
C GLY A 111 -11.81 20.15 28.78
N ARG A 112 -11.56 18.87 28.46
CA ARG A 112 -11.57 17.78 29.45
C ARG A 112 -10.15 17.30 29.66
N GLN A 113 -9.71 17.29 30.93
CA GLN A 113 -8.44 16.70 31.34
C GLN A 113 -8.23 15.37 30.60
N GLU A 114 -7.09 15.26 29.92
CA GLU A 114 -6.72 14.15 29.04
C GLU A 114 -6.75 12.80 29.79
N ALA A 115 -7.92 12.16 29.88
CA ALA A 115 -7.98 10.76 30.21
C ALA A 115 -7.23 10.02 29.10
N GLN A 116 -6.13 9.36 29.46
CA GLN A 116 -5.33 8.58 28.53
C GLN A 116 -6.23 7.53 27.87
N LYS A 117 -6.29 7.53 26.53
CA LYS A 117 -7.12 6.56 25.78
C LYS A 117 -6.55 5.15 25.93
N THR A 118 -7.41 4.17 25.71
CA THR A 118 -7.03 2.75 25.68
C THR A 118 -6.29 2.38 24.39
N ASP A 119 -5.55 1.26 24.42
CA ASP A 119 -4.86 0.71 23.24
C ASP A 119 -5.82 0.50 22.06
N ALA A 120 -7.06 0.07 22.31
CA ALA A 120 -8.07 -0.18 21.29
C ALA A 120 -8.56 1.11 20.61
N GLU A 121 -8.74 2.19 21.37
CA GLU A 121 -9.14 3.50 20.83
C GLU A 121 -8.01 4.11 19.97
N TYR A 122 -6.76 4.03 20.43
CA TYR A 122 -5.61 4.45 19.62
C TYR A 122 -5.47 3.59 18.36
N ARG A 123 -5.67 2.28 18.48
CA ARG A 123 -5.63 1.37 17.33
C ARG A 123 -6.69 1.73 16.28
N LYS A 124 -7.89 2.10 16.71
CA LYS A 124 -8.97 2.50 15.79
C LYS A 124 -8.61 3.77 15.02
N LEU A 125 -8.00 4.76 15.68
CA LEU A 125 -7.50 5.97 15.02
C LEU A 125 -6.34 5.68 14.05
N PHE A 126 -5.44 4.76 14.42
CA PHE A 126 -4.39 4.26 13.51
C PHE A 126 -4.98 3.61 12.25
N ASP A 127 -6.00 2.75 12.41
CA ASP A 127 -6.63 2.07 11.28
C ASP A 127 -7.39 3.06 10.38
N LEU A 128 -8.06 4.07 10.96
CA LEU A 128 -8.68 5.16 10.20
C LEU A 128 -7.66 5.99 9.41
N ALA A 129 -6.50 6.30 10.00
CA ALA A 129 -5.45 7.02 9.32
C ALA A 129 -4.94 6.24 8.09
N LEU A 130 -4.68 4.94 8.25
CA LEU A 130 -4.25 4.08 7.16
C LEU A 130 -5.33 3.95 6.07
N GLN A 131 -6.59 3.71 6.46
CA GLN A 131 -7.69 3.57 5.53
C GLN A 131 -7.93 4.86 4.72
N GLY A 132 -7.86 6.03 5.36
CA GLY A 132 -8.01 7.32 4.67
C GLY A 132 -6.91 7.56 3.64
N LEU A 133 -5.66 7.24 3.97
CA LEU A 133 -4.54 7.32 3.03
C LEU A 133 -4.69 6.33 1.87
N GLN A 134 -5.17 5.12 2.13
CA GLN A 134 -5.44 4.11 1.09
C GLN A 134 -6.54 4.57 0.13
N LEU A 135 -7.64 5.14 0.63
CA LEU A 135 -8.71 5.69 -0.21
C LEU A 135 -8.22 6.86 -1.07
N LEU A 136 -7.49 7.81 -0.48
CA LEU A 136 -6.86 8.90 -1.22
C LEU A 136 -5.93 8.39 -2.32
N SER A 137 -5.13 7.36 -2.02
CA SER A 137 -4.24 6.73 -3.00
C SER A 137 -5.01 6.04 -4.12
N GLN A 138 -6.08 5.31 -3.81
CA GLN A 138 -6.90 4.60 -4.81
C GLN A 138 -7.57 5.58 -5.77
N TRP A 139 -8.22 6.63 -5.25
CA TRP A 139 -8.89 7.62 -6.08
C TRP A 139 -7.91 8.43 -6.91
N SER A 140 -6.75 8.81 -6.34
CA SER A 140 -5.70 9.50 -7.09
C SER A 140 -5.14 8.61 -8.20
N ALA A 141 -4.94 7.32 -7.92
CA ALA A 141 -4.54 6.34 -8.93
C ALA A 141 -5.57 6.26 -10.06
N HIS A 142 -6.87 6.15 -9.77
CA HIS A 142 -7.91 6.12 -10.81
C HIS A 142 -7.87 7.34 -11.74
N VAL A 143 -7.78 8.55 -11.19
CA VAL A 143 -7.68 9.78 -12.01
C VAL A 143 -6.43 9.72 -12.90
N MET A 144 -5.28 9.34 -12.34
CA MET A 144 -4.02 9.29 -13.07
C MET A 144 -3.95 8.15 -14.10
N GLU A 145 -4.53 6.99 -13.81
CA GLU A 145 -4.58 5.85 -14.72
C GLU A 145 -5.47 6.14 -15.94
N VAL A 146 -6.64 6.76 -15.73
CA VAL A 146 -7.51 7.22 -16.82
C VAL A 146 -6.79 8.26 -17.67
N TYR A 147 -6.16 9.25 -17.03
CA TYR A 147 -5.37 10.27 -17.74
C TYR A 147 -4.22 9.65 -18.56
N SER A 148 -3.44 8.77 -17.94
CA SER A 148 -2.31 8.09 -18.58
C SER A 148 -2.75 7.26 -19.79
N TRP A 149 -3.87 6.55 -19.65
CA TRP A 149 -4.42 5.75 -20.74
C TRP A 149 -4.87 6.62 -21.92
N LYS A 150 -5.57 7.73 -21.65
CA LYS A 150 -6.04 8.66 -22.69
C LYS A 150 -4.88 9.35 -23.42
N LEU A 151 -3.76 9.62 -22.74
CA LEU A 151 -2.58 10.20 -23.36
C LEU A 151 -1.95 9.33 -24.46
N VAL A 152 -1.97 8.00 -24.30
CA VAL A 152 -1.40 7.08 -25.31
C VAL A 152 -2.44 6.52 -26.27
N HIS A 153 -3.72 6.90 -26.11
CA HIS A 153 -4.81 6.55 -27.01
C HIS A 153 -5.55 7.82 -27.44
N PRO A 154 -4.92 8.71 -28.23
CA PRO A 154 -5.57 9.92 -28.73
C PRO A 154 -6.80 9.56 -29.55
N THR A 155 -7.87 10.34 -29.39
CA THR A 155 -9.09 10.15 -30.18
C THR A 155 -8.88 10.52 -31.65
N ASP A 156 -9.88 10.23 -32.46
CA ASP A 156 -9.93 10.56 -33.87
C ASP A 156 -11.37 10.91 -34.29
N LYS A 157 -11.55 11.36 -35.54
CA LYS A 157 -12.87 11.68 -36.10
C LYS A 157 -13.87 10.52 -36.10
N TYR A 158 -13.37 9.27 -36.06
CA TYR A 158 -14.22 8.08 -36.09
C TYR A 158 -14.82 7.80 -34.71
N SER A 159 -14.03 8.06 -33.67
CA SER A 159 -14.39 7.87 -32.27
C SER A 159 -15.09 9.09 -31.67
N ASN A 160 -14.74 10.29 -32.11
CA ASN A 160 -15.38 11.55 -31.72
C ASN A 160 -15.63 12.45 -32.95
N LYS A 161 -16.91 12.65 -33.29
CA LYS A 161 -17.33 13.46 -34.46
C LYS A 161 -16.94 14.93 -34.36
N ASP A 162 -16.74 15.45 -33.16
CA ASP A 162 -16.34 16.84 -32.92
C ASP A 162 -14.82 17.03 -32.97
N CYS A 163 -14.05 15.95 -33.17
CA CYS A 163 -12.60 15.99 -33.30
C CYS A 163 -12.19 16.26 -34.76
N PRO A 164 -11.58 17.41 -35.09
CA PRO A 164 -11.08 17.69 -36.43
C PRO A 164 -9.90 16.79 -36.81
N ASP A 165 -9.77 16.44 -38.10
CA ASP A 165 -8.59 15.73 -38.63
C ASP A 165 -7.29 16.53 -38.51
N SER A 166 -7.41 17.87 -38.46
CA SER A 166 -6.28 18.78 -38.32
C SER A 166 -5.84 18.99 -36.87
N ALA A 167 -6.53 18.40 -35.89
CA ALA A 167 -6.20 18.58 -34.48
C ALA A 167 -4.87 17.88 -34.14
N GLU A 168 -3.99 18.59 -33.43
CA GLU A 168 -2.72 18.04 -32.99
C GLU A 168 -2.92 16.87 -32.02
N GLU A 169 -1.94 15.98 -31.93
CA GLU A 169 -2.05 14.76 -31.12
C GLU A 169 -2.32 15.04 -29.64
N TYR A 170 -1.72 16.08 -29.07
CA TYR A 170 -1.96 16.45 -27.67
C TYR A 170 -3.40 16.93 -27.43
N GLU A 171 -3.97 17.69 -28.37
CA GLU A 171 -5.37 18.13 -28.31
C GLU A 171 -6.33 16.93 -28.47
N ARG A 172 -5.99 15.97 -29.33
CA ARG A 172 -6.73 14.71 -29.50
C ARG A 172 -6.61 13.78 -28.29
N ALA A 173 -5.50 13.82 -27.57
CA ALA A 173 -5.27 13.04 -26.36
C ALA A 173 -5.96 13.64 -25.13
N THR A 174 -6.17 14.95 -25.12
CA THR A 174 -6.73 15.69 -23.98
C THR A 174 -8.12 16.25 -24.31
N ARG A 175 -8.20 17.44 -24.90
CA ARG A 175 -9.45 18.21 -25.12
C ARG A 175 -10.58 17.38 -25.72
N TYR A 176 -10.28 16.59 -26.75
CA TYR A 176 -11.28 15.80 -27.48
C TYR A 176 -11.48 14.37 -26.96
N ASN A 177 -10.67 13.92 -25.99
CA ASN A 177 -10.67 12.53 -25.53
C ASN A 177 -11.54 12.29 -24.29
N TYR A 178 -12.27 13.31 -23.82
CA TYR A 178 -13.17 13.19 -22.67
C TYR A 178 -14.60 13.62 -23.01
N THR A 179 -15.57 12.77 -22.73
CA THR A 179 -16.98 13.14 -22.78
C THR A 179 -17.34 14.13 -21.66
N SER A 180 -18.55 14.69 -21.72
CA SER A 180 -19.05 15.58 -20.67
C SER A 180 -19.12 14.85 -19.33
N GLU A 181 -19.62 13.61 -19.35
CA GLU A 181 -19.79 12.74 -18.19
C GLU A 181 -18.43 12.36 -17.58
N GLU A 182 -17.44 12.00 -18.40
CA GLU A 182 -16.09 11.71 -17.92
C GLU A 182 -15.46 12.94 -17.24
N LYS A 183 -15.64 14.14 -17.81
CA LYS A 183 -15.14 15.39 -17.21
C LYS A 183 -15.79 15.68 -15.85
N PHE A 184 -17.11 15.52 -15.74
CA PHE A 184 -17.81 15.69 -14.47
C PHE A 184 -17.36 14.66 -13.42
N ALA A 185 -17.23 13.39 -13.81
CA ALA A 185 -16.75 12.33 -12.94
C ALA A 185 -15.33 12.62 -12.42
N LEU A 186 -14.40 13.03 -13.29
CA LEU A 186 -13.04 13.40 -12.90
C LEU A 186 -13.02 14.57 -11.91
N VAL A 187 -13.80 15.63 -12.15
CA VAL A 187 -13.91 16.76 -11.23
C VAL A 187 -14.46 16.33 -9.87
N GLU A 188 -15.47 15.46 -9.86
CA GLU A 188 -16.06 14.94 -8.63
C GLU A 188 -15.04 14.15 -7.81
N VAL A 189 -14.28 13.26 -8.45
CA VAL A 189 -13.22 12.47 -7.79
C VAL A 189 -12.11 13.38 -7.25
N ILE A 190 -11.67 14.37 -8.02
CA ILE A 190 -10.66 15.35 -7.58
C ILE A 190 -11.18 16.15 -6.37
N ALA A 191 -12.46 16.54 -6.38
CA ALA A 191 -13.08 17.23 -5.26
C ALA A 191 -13.15 16.35 -4.00
N MET A 192 -13.53 15.07 -4.14
CA MET A 192 -13.54 14.10 -3.04
C MET A 192 -12.13 13.87 -2.45
N ILE A 193 -11.11 13.75 -3.31
CA ILE A 193 -9.69 13.64 -2.88
C ILE A 193 -9.29 14.87 -2.08
N LYS A 194 -9.49 16.07 -2.62
CA LYS A 194 -9.08 17.32 -1.96
C LYS A 194 -9.87 17.57 -0.68
N GLY A 195 -11.17 17.26 -0.67
CA GLY A 195 -12.02 17.37 0.51
C GLY A 195 -11.54 16.45 1.63
N LEU A 196 -11.32 15.17 1.33
CA LEU A 196 -10.83 14.20 2.30
C LEU A 196 -9.39 14.55 2.78
N GLN A 197 -8.52 15.00 1.89
CA GLN A 197 -7.17 15.47 2.25
C GLN A 197 -7.22 16.56 3.32
N VAL A 198 -8.12 17.54 3.19
CA VAL A 198 -8.30 18.59 4.19
C VAL A 198 -8.76 18.03 5.54
N LEU A 199 -9.72 17.09 5.54
CA LEU A 199 -10.21 16.46 6.77
C LEU A 199 -9.12 15.63 7.47
N MET A 200 -8.35 14.84 6.70
CA MET A 200 -7.22 14.07 7.21
C MET A 200 -6.13 14.98 7.80
N GLY A 201 -5.84 16.11 7.13
CA GLY A 201 -4.89 17.11 7.63
C GLY A 201 -5.33 17.77 8.94
N ARG A 202 -6.62 18.06 9.11
CA ARG A 202 -7.16 18.58 10.39
C ARG A 202 -7.01 17.57 11.53
N MET A 203 -7.03 16.28 11.22
CA MET A 203 -6.87 15.19 12.17
C MET A 203 -5.41 14.81 12.44
N GLU A 204 -4.46 15.48 11.79
CA GLU A 204 -3.05 15.10 11.80
C GLU A 204 -2.50 14.94 13.22
N SER A 205 -2.70 15.90 14.13
CA SER A 205 -2.18 15.84 15.50
C SER A 205 -2.67 14.59 16.27
N VAL A 206 -3.97 14.30 16.16
CA VAL A 206 -4.62 13.15 16.81
C VAL A 206 -4.10 11.84 16.22
N PHE A 207 -4.02 11.74 14.88
CA PHE A 207 -3.44 10.57 14.22
C PHE A 207 -1.98 10.38 14.58
N ASN A 208 -1.19 11.44 14.61
CA ASN A 208 0.22 11.42 14.95
C ASN A 208 0.47 10.80 16.34
N HIS A 209 -0.33 11.18 17.34
CA HIS A 209 -0.22 10.61 18.68
C HIS A 209 -0.67 9.13 18.70
N ALA A 210 -1.83 8.84 18.12
CA ALA A 210 -2.39 7.49 18.08
C ALA A 210 -1.47 6.50 17.34
N ILE A 211 -0.92 6.91 16.19
CA ILE A 211 -0.02 6.08 15.38
C ILE A 211 1.23 5.74 16.17
N ARG A 212 1.89 6.74 16.77
CA ARG A 212 3.11 6.50 17.56
C ARG A 212 2.83 5.55 18.73
N HIS A 213 1.71 5.74 19.42
CA HIS A 213 1.29 4.86 20.50
C HIS A 213 1.05 3.42 20.02
N THR A 214 0.25 3.23 18.98
CA THR A 214 -0.06 1.90 18.44
C THR A 214 1.17 1.18 17.90
N VAL A 215 2.05 1.88 17.18
CA VAL A 215 3.30 1.30 16.66
C VAL A 215 4.23 0.89 17.79
N TYR A 216 4.37 1.74 18.82
CA TYR A 216 5.17 1.41 20.00
C TYR A 216 4.62 0.19 20.74
N ALA A 217 3.32 0.18 21.04
CA ALA A 217 2.67 -0.94 21.72
C ALA A 217 2.86 -2.24 20.95
N ALA A 218 2.59 -2.24 19.64
CA ALA A 218 2.78 -3.42 18.79
C ALA A 218 4.24 -3.90 18.77
N LEU A 219 5.21 -2.99 18.70
CA LEU A 219 6.63 -3.33 18.71
C LEU A 219 7.08 -3.93 20.04
N GLN A 220 6.66 -3.35 21.17
CA GLN A 220 7.06 -3.81 22.50
C GLN A 220 6.33 -5.12 22.87
N ASP A 221 5.04 -5.25 22.57
CA ASP A 221 4.29 -6.49 22.81
C ASP A 221 4.84 -7.64 21.95
N PHE A 222 5.25 -7.34 20.71
CA PHE A 222 5.91 -8.34 19.87
C PHE A 222 7.28 -8.74 20.44
N SER A 223 8.16 -7.76 20.69
CA SER A 223 9.56 -8.03 21.05
C SER A 223 9.74 -8.55 22.48
N GLN A 224 8.99 -8.02 23.45
CA GLN A 224 9.13 -8.39 24.87
C GLN A 224 8.31 -9.64 25.23
N VAL A 225 7.13 -9.83 24.63
CA VAL A 225 6.21 -10.93 24.99
C VAL A 225 6.14 -11.99 23.90
N THR A 226 5.79 -11.63 22.67
CA THR A 226 5.56 -12.60 21.58
C THR A 226 6.82 -13.39 21.24
N LEU A 227 7.99 -12.75 21.22
CA LEU A 227 9.27 -13.40 20.92
C LEU A 227 9.79 -14.32 22.03
N ARG A 228 9.18 -14.33 23.24
CA ARG A 228 9.61 -15.22 24.34
C ARG A 228 9.54 -16.68 23.94
N GLU A 229 8.43 -17.12 23.33
CA GLU A 229 8.22 -18.52 22.99
C GLU A 229 9.16 -19.01 21.86
N PRO A 230 9.31 -18.29 20.72
CA PRO A 230 10.33 -18.61 19.73
C PRO A 230 11.76 -18.66 20.33
N LEU A 231 12.11 -17.71 21.20
CA LEU A 231 13.42 -17.67 21.85
C LEU A 231 13.63 -18.87 22.78
N ARG A 232 12.64 -19.20 23.62
CA ARG A 232 12.64 -20.38 24.49
C ARG A 232 12.88 -21.65 23.70
N GLN A 233 12.18 -21.82 22.56
CA GLN A 233 12.36 -22.99 21.70
C GLN A 233 13.75 -23.02 21.05
N ALA A 234 14.28 -21.87 20.63
CA ALA A 234 15.61 -21.78 20.05
C ALA A 234 16.68 -22.20 21.06
N ILE A 235 16.60 -21.72 22.30
CA ILE A 235 17.51 -22.09 23.41
C ILE A 235 17.37 -23.58 23.73
N LYS A 236 16.14 -24.06 23.98
CA LYS A 236 15.87 -25.47 24.30
C LYS A 236 16.38 -26.44 23.22
N LYS A 237 16.24 -26.08 21.94
CA LYS A 237 16.65 -26.90 20.80
C LYS A 237 18.06 -26.58 20.30
N LYS A 238 18.85 -25.77 21.03
CA LYS A 238 20.21 -25.35 20.68
C LYS A 238 20.34 -24.76 19.26
N LYS A 239 19.34 -23.97 18.83
CA LYS A 239 19.32 -23.26 17.53
C LYS A 239 20.03 -21.91 17.67
N ASN A 240 21.36 -21.95 17.85
CA ASN A 240 22.18 -20.78 18.18
C ASN A 240 22.02 -19.60 17.19
N VAL A 241 21.88 -19.88 15.88
CA VAL A 241 21.66 -18.84 14.87
C VAL A 241 20.35 -18.09 15.12
N ILE A 242 19.24 -18.82 15.29
CA ILE A 242 17.92 -18.22 15.54
C ILE A 242 17.92 -17.47 16.87
N GLN A 243 18.52 -18.07 17.92
CA GLN A 243 18.69 -17.42 19.21
C GLN A 243 19.42 -16.07 19.06
N SER A 244 20.53 -16.03 18.32
CA SER A 244 21.32 -14.81 18.14
C SER A 244 20.52 -13.70 17.44
N VAL A 245 19.73 -14.03 16.42
CA VAL A 245 18.86 -13.07 15.71
C VAL A 245 17.75 -12.56 16.63
N LEU A 246 17.04 -13.45 17.31
CA LEU A 246 15.96 -13.06 18.22
C LEU A 246 16.45 -12.18 19.37
N GLN A 247 17.63 -12.48 19.92
CA GLN A 247 18.26 -11.65 20.94
C GLN A 247 18.75 -10.31 20.38
N ALA A 248 19.28 -10.27 19.16
CA ALA A 248 19.68 -9.02 18.50
C ALA A 248 18.48 -8.08 18.30
N ILE A 249 17.34 -8.62 17.84
CA ILE A 249 16.09 -7.87 17.72
C ILE A 249 15.71 -7.31 19.10
N ARG A 250 15.58 -8.16 20.13
CA ARG A 250 15.20 -7.73 21.48
C ARG A 250 16.14 -6.65 22.04
N LYS A 251 17.46 -6.81 21.90
CA LYS A 251 18.46 -5.82 22.34
C LYS A 251 18.35 -4.47 21.62
N THR A 252 17.87 -4.48 20.37
CA THR A 252 17.78 -3.28 19.54
C THR A 252 16.54 -2.44 19.87
N VAL A 253 15.42 -3.08 20.22
CA VAL A 253 14.12 -2.39 20.31
C VAL A 253 13.41 -2.50 21.65
N CYS A 254 13.75 -3.46 22.53
CA CYS A 254 13.03 -3.61 23.80
C CYS A 254 13.32 -2.43 24.73
N ASP A 255 12.26 -1.71 25.10
CA ASP A 255 12.28 -0.71 26.16
C ASP A 255 11.57 -1.28 27.39
N TRP A 256 12.36 -1.86 28.30
CA TRP A 256 11.84 -2.50 29.50
C TRP A 256 11.37 -1.46 30.52
N GLU A 257 10.21 -1.67 31.14
CA GLU A 257 9.65 -0.76 32.17
C GLU A 257 10.66 -0.44 33.29
N THR A 258 11.47 -1.42 33.69
CA THR A 258 12.50 -1.30 34.75
C THR A 258 13.87 -0.86 34.23
N GLY A 259 13.98 -0.53 32.95
CA GLY A 259 15.22 -0.15 32.26
C GLY A 259 16.16 -1.32 31.95
N HIS A 260 15.86 -2.54 32.38
CA HIS A 260 16.72 -3.72 32.21
C HIS A 260 15.90 -4.96 31.86
N GLU A 261 16.48 -5.88 31.09
CA GLU A 261 15.82 -7.14 30.70
C GLU A 261 15.55 -8.02 31.94
N PRO A 262 14.35 -8.63 32.06
CA PRO A 262 14.04 -9.52 33.18
C PRO A 262 14.86 -10.82 33.14
N PHE A 263 15.99 -10.84 33.84
CA PHE A 263 16.89 -12.01 33.94
C PHE A 263 16.24 -13.25 34.55
N ASN A 264 15.13 -13.09 35.27
CA ASN A 264 14.36 -14.17 35.87
C ASN A 264 13.40 -14.87 34.87
N ASP A 265 13.30 -14.41 33.62
CA ASP A 265 12.46 -15.01 32.57
C ASP A 265 12.84 -16.49 32.31
N PRO A 266 11.94 -17.46 32.55
CA PRO A 266 12.18 -18.88 32.25
C PRO A 266 12.52 -19.13 30.77
N ALA A 267 11.99 -18.29 29.86
CA ALA A 267 12.23 -18.40 28.43
C ALA A 267 13.71 -18.23 28.08
N LEU A 268 14.45 -17.37 28.81
CA LEU A 268 15.89 -17.16 28.64
C LEU A 268 16.72 -18.39 29.06
N ARG A 269 16.12 -19.32 29.81
CA ARG A 269 16.72 -20.62 30.19
C ARG A 269 16.20 -21.79 29.35
N GLY A 270 15.28 -21.53 28.41
CA GLY A 270 14.62 -22.57 27.61
C GLY A 270 13.49 -23.32 28.34
N GLU A 271 13.13 -22.86 29.55
CA GLU A 271 12.10 -23.44 30.41
C GLU A 271 10.73 -22.82 30.13
N LYS A 272 9.66 -23.59 30.38
CA LYS A 272 8.29 -23.09 30.26
C LYS A 272 7.95 -22.17 31.44
N ASP A 273 6.95 -21.31 31.22
CA ASP A 273 6.38 -20.50 32.28
C ASP A 273 5.82 -21.38 33.42
N PRO A 274 5.92 -20.93 34.68
CA PRO A 274 5.38 -21.67 35.81
C PRO A 274 3.86 -21.77 35.70
N LYS A 275 3.24 -22.67 36.48
CA LYS A 275 1.77 -22.82 36.49
C LYS A 275 1.03 -21.53 36.89
N SER A 276 1.68 -20.66 37.66
CA SER A 276 1.19 -19.34 38.04
C SER A 276 1.33 -18.27 36.95
N GLY A 277 1.97 -18.60 35.82
CA GLY A 277 2.30 -17.66 34.74
C GLY A 277 3.56 -16.84 35.01
N PHE A 278 4.10 -16.24 33.95
CA PHE A 278 5.14 -15.22 34.00
C PHE A 278 4.66 -14.01 33.21
N ASP A 279 4.35 -12.93 33.91
CA ASP A 279 3.79 -11.72 33.31
C ASP A 279 4.87 -10.64 33.15
N ILE A 280 4.82 -9.94 32.02
CA ILE A 280 5.71 -8.82 31.72
C ILE A 280 4.83 -7.60 31.50
N LYS A 281 4.95 -6.61 32.39
CA LYS A 281 4.32 -5.31 32.21
C LYS A 281 5.04 -4.55 31.09
N VAL A 282 4.41 -4.44 29.93
CA VAL A 282 4.95 -3.71 28.79
C VAL A 282 4.58 -2.22 28.90
N PRO A 283 5.54 -1.28 28.79
CA PRO A 283 5.24 0.15 28.82
C PRO A 283 4.34 0.59 27.65
N ARG A 284 3.73 1.76 27.81
CA ARG A 284 3.04 2.48 26.73
C ARG A 284 3.63 3.88 26.58
N ARG A 285 4.14 4.17 25.38
CA ARG A 285 4.71 5.48 25.01
C ARG A 285 4.14 5.95 23.69
N ALA A 286 4.01 7.25 23.53
CA ALA A 286 3.58 7.89 22.29
C ALA A 286 4.77 8.26 21.38
N VAL A 287 5.70 7.31 21.16
CA VAL A 287 6.88 7.51 20.30
C VAL A 287 7.14 6.27 19.45
N GLY A 288 7.29 6.46 18.14
CA GLY A 288 7.64 5.36 17.24
C GLY A 288 9.12 4.98 17.33
N PRO A 289 9.52 3.79 16.85
CA PRO A 289 10.91 3.43 16.67
C PRO A 289 11.61 4.38 15.69
N SER A 290 12.93 4.49 15.81
CA SER A 290 13.76 5.13 14.78
C SER A 290 13.70 4.36 13.45
N SER A 291 14.01 5.03 12.34
CA SER A 291 14.07 4.39 11.02
C SER A 291 15.06 3.23 10.99
N THR A 292 16.20 3.35 11.68
CA THR A 292 17.17 2.27 11.80
C THR A 292 16.61 1.09 12.56
N GLN A 293 15.87 1.30 13.65
CA GLN A 293 15.25 0.22 14.45
C GLN A 293 14.20 -0.57 13.67
N VAL A 294 13.45 0.08 12.77
CA VAL A 294 12.48 -0.61 11.90
C VAL A 294 13.17 -1.42 10.80
N LEU A 295 14.30 -0.91 10.29
CA LEU A 295 15.02 -1.50 9.16
C LEU A 295 16.09 -2.52 9.54
N VAL A 296 16.40 -2.72 10.83
CA VAL A 296 17.50 -3.61 11.23
C VAL A 296 17.28 -5.01 10.62
N PRO A 297 18.24 -5.48 9.79
CA PRO A 297 18.14 -6.74 9.06
C PRO A 297 18.29 -7.97 9.96
#